data_AF-A0A2W4R7V2-F1
#
_entry.id   AF-A0A2W4R7V2-F1
#
_cell.length_a   1.000
_cell.length_b   1.000
_cell.length_c   1.000
_cell.angle_alpha   90.00
_cell.angle_beta   90.00
_cell.angle_gamma   90.00
#
_symmetry.space_group_name_H-M   'P 1'
#
loop_
_entity.id
_entity.type
_entity.pdbx_description
1 polymer ?
#
loop_
_entity_poly.entity_id
_entity_poly.type
_entity_poly.pdbx_seq_one_letter_code
_entity_poly.pdbx_strand_id
1 'polypeptide(L)'
;MLNRRNLRIKVMQSLFALHQSREANYQLAFDRVRDRFTPDLNSMEVQDRDLLAAQSQRASKALAQAFEDEQRRFDSDDEAVSAAVREALSAYDEQCARDKRSYRVQMVREAERIYHHYIAVLSLAAAMVGVARSDRKVSIRNFLKNTG
;
A
#
# COMPACT_ATOMS: atom_id res chain seq x y z
N MET A 1 -5.99 -28.24 9.84
CA MET A 1 -6.96 -27.11 9.84
C MET A 1 -6.32 -25.71 9.88
N LEU A 2 -5.06 -25.54 10.32
CA LEU A 2 -4.38 -24.23 10.33
C LEU A 2 -4.25 -23.60 8.92
N ASN A 3 -4.01 -24.40 7.88
CA ASN A 3 -3.64 -23.85 6.56
C ASN A 3 -4.81 -23.12 5.86
N ARG A 4 -6.02 -23.73 5.81
CA ARG A 4 -7.19 -23.12 5.15
C ARG A 4 -7.71 -21.86 5.86
N ARG A 5 -7.64 -21.82 7.21
CA ARG A 5 -8.04 -20.64 7.99
C ARG A 5 -7.06 -19.49 7.78
N ASN A 6 -5.75 -19.76 7.85
CA ASN A 6 -4.72 -18.74 7.61
C ASN A 6 -4.80 -18.16 6.20
N LEU A 7 -4.99 -19.03 5.19
CA LEU A 7 -5.17 -18.57 3.82
C LEU A 7 -6.37 -17.63 3.69
N ARG A 8 -7.51 -17.97 4.29
CA ARG A 8 -8.71 -17.11 4.28
C ARG A 8 -8.46 -15.75 4.93
N ILE A 9 -7.80 -15.74 6.09
CA ILE A 9 -7.48 -14.49 6.79
C ILE A 9 -6.58 -13.61 5.93
N LYS A 10 -5.55 -14.18 5.29
CA LYS A 10 -4.64 -13.44 4.40
C LYS A 10 -5.32 -12.90 3.15
N VAL A 11 -6.24 -13.67 2.56
CA VAL A 11 -7.07 -13.20 1.44
C VAL A 11 -7.93 -12.02 1.88
N MET A 12 -8.61 -12.12 3.02
CA MET A 12 -9.43 -11.02 3.54
C MET A 12 -8.60 -9.77 3.84
N GLN A 13 -7.41 -9.92 4.43
CA GLN A 13 -6.48 -8.82 4.68
C GLN A 13 -6.05 -8.13 3.39
N SER A 14 -5.76 -8.91 2.33
CA SER A 14 -5.32 -8.37 1.03
C SER A 14 -6.46 -7.65 0.31
N LEU A 15 -7.68 -8.18 0.37
CA LEU A 15 -8.88 -7.54 -0.21
C LEU A 15 -9.23 -6.26 0.53
N PHE A 16 -9.16 -6.27 1.86
CA PHE A 16 -9.39 -5.08 2.67
C PHE A 16 -8.34 -4.00 2.40
N ALA A 17 -7.06 -4.37 2.31
CA ALA A 17 -6.00 -3.45 1.96
C ALA A 17 -6.22 -2.82 0.57
N LEU A 18 -6.60 -3.63 -0.43
CA LEU A 18 -6.95 -3.11 -1.76
C LEU A 18 -8.13 -2.13 -1.72
N HIS A 19 -9.16 -2.41 -0.93
CA HIS A 19 -10.28 -1.49 -0.73
C HIS A 19 -9.81 -0.17 -0.12
N GLN A 20 -9.04 -0.24 0.96
CA GLN A 20 -8.51 0.94 1.65
C GLN A 20 -7.59 1.78 0.75
N SER A 21 -6.77 1.12 -0.07
CA SER A 21 -5.92 1.81 -1.05
C SER A 21 -6.73 2.56 -2.09
N ARG A 22 -7.89 2.05 -2.52
CA ARG A 22 -8.76 2.78 -3.46
C ARG A 22 -9.32 4.05 -2.83
N GLU A 23 -9.77 4.00 -1.57
CA GLU A 23 -10.20 5.20 -0.84
C GLU A 23 -9.07 6.21 -0.65
N ALA A 24 -7.87 5.73 -0.32
CA ALA A 24 -6.68 6.58 -0.20
C ALA A 24 -6.30 7.21 -1.55
N ASN A 25 -6.36 6.45 -2.65
CA ASN A 25 -6.11 6.95 -4.00
C ASN A 25 -7.14 8.00 -4.42
N TYR A 26 -8.41 7.82 -4.01
CA TYR A 26 -9.45 8.82 -4.24
C TYR A 26 -9.08 10.14 -3.56
N GLN A 27 -8.74 10.11 -2.26
CA GLN A 27 -8.29 11.30 -1.54
C GLN A 27 -7.04 11.94 -2.16
N LEU A 28 -6.07 11.11 -2.58
CA LEU A 28 -4.85 11.57 -3.25
C LEU A 28 -5.15 12.28 -4.58
N ALA A 29 -6.21 11.90 -5.29
CA ALA A 29 -6.63 12.59 -6.51
C ALA A 29 -7.10 14.03 -6.21
N PHE A 30 -7.84 14.24 -5.11
CA PHE A 30 -8.23 15.60 -4.68
C PHE A 30 -7.02 16.42 -4.25
N ASP A 31 -6.11 15.82 -3.50
CA ASP A 31 -4.89 16.53 -3.07
C ASP A 31 -4.03 16.93 -4.27
N ARG A 32 -3.86 16.05 -5.26
CA ARG A 32 -3.16 16.40 -6.52
C ARG A 32 -3.77 17.59 -7.23
N VAL A 33 -5.09 17.66 -7.31
CA VAL A 33 -5.80 18.79 -7.92
C VAL A 33 -5.56 20.07 -7.11
N ARG A 34 -5.63 20.00 -5.78
CA ARG A 34 -5.39 21.16 -4.90
C ARG A 34 -3.94 21.66 -4.98
N ASP A 35 -2.98 20.75 -5.01
CA ASP A 35 -1.57 21.05 -5.13
C ASP A 35 -1.27 21.75 -6.47
N ARG A 36 -1.97 21.38 -7.54
CA ARG A 36 -1.82 22.01 -8.87
C ARG A 36 -2.20 23.50 -8.89
N PHE A 37 -3.16 23.90 -8.06
CA PHE A 37 -3.61 25.29 -7.94
C PHE A 37 -3.05 25.98 -6.68
N THR A 38 -2.05 25.39 -6.03
CA THR A 38 -1.35 26.04 -4.91
C THR A 38 -0.41 27.12 -5.47
N PRO A 39 -0.30 28.29 -4.82
CA PRO A 39 0.56 29.34 -5.31
C PRO A 39 2.03 28.86 -5.39
N ASP A 40 2.66 29.00 -6.56
CA ASP A 40 4.05 28.62 -6.73
C ASP A 40 4.94 29.64 -6.00
N LEU A 41 5.60 29.18 -4.94
CA LEU A 41 6.47 29.98 -4.10
C LEU A 41 7.75 30.44 -4.81
N ASN A 42 8.11 29.83 -5.95
CA ASN A 42 9.33 30.13 -6.68
C ASN A 42 9.11 31.05 -7.88
N SER A 43 7.86 31.37 -8.23
CA SER A 43 7.58 32.27 -9.34
C SER A 43 7.80 33.72 -8.91
N MET A 44 8.47 34.48 -9.78
CA MET A 44 8.64 35.92 -9.61
C MET A 44 7.40 36.74 -10.00
N GLU A 45 6.37 36.09 -10.56
CA GLU A 45 5.12 36.73 -10.96
C GLU A 45 4.12 36.78 -9.81
N VAL A 46 3.39 37.90 -9.69
CA VAL A 46 2.33 38.06 -8.69
C VAL A 46 1.15 37.17 -9.07
N GLN A 47 0.96 36.09 -8.30
CA GLN A 47 -0.15 35.19 -8.48
C GLN A 47 -1.40 35.69 -7.76
N ASP A 48 -2.54 35.61 -8.44
CA ASP A 48 -3.83 35.88 -7.86
C ASP A 48 -4.27 34.68 -7.01
N ARG A 49 -4.08 34.80 -5.70
CA ARG A 49 -4.41 33.75 -4.73
C ARG A 49 -5.91 33.45 -4.68
N ASP A 50 -6.75 34.44 -4.98
CA ASP A 50 -8.20 34.31 -4.92
C ASP A 50 -8.71 33.55 -6.17
N LEU A 51 -8.13 33.85 -7.34
CA LEU A 51 -8.42 33.13 -8.57
C LEU A 51 -7.98 31.66 -8.50
N LEU A 52 -6.77 31.40 -7.97
CA LEU A 52 -6.27 30.04 -7.75
C LEU A 52 -7.12 29.24 -6.75
N ALA A 53 -7.54 29.88 -5.65
CA ALA A 53 -8.43 29.25 -4.68
C ALA A 53 -9.80 28.91 -5.30
N ALA A 54 -10.34 29.81 -6.14
CA ALA A 54 -11.59 29.56 -6.86
C ALA A 54 -11.46 28.42 -7.88
N GLN A 55 -10.34 28.36 -8.63
CA GLN A 55 -10.04 27.28 -9.57
C GLN A 55 -9.88 25.94 -8.85
N SER A 56 -9.17 25.89 -7.72
CA SER A 56 -9.04 24.69 -6.88
C SER A 56 -10.41 24.17 -6.43
N GLN A 57 -11.31 25.05 -6.01
CA GLN A 57 -12.65 24.66 -5.57
C GLN A 57 -13.51 24.15 -6.73
N ARG A 58 -13.43 24.78 -7.91
CA ARG A 58 -14.11 24.31 -9.13
C ARG A 58 -13.57 22.95 -9.57
N ALA A 59 -12.26 22.77 -9.57
CA ALA A 59 -11.61 21.53 -9.95
C ALA A 59 -11.97 20.38 -8.99
N SER A 60 -12.04 20.64 -7.68
CA SER A 60 -12.50 19.65 -6.70
C SER A 60 -13.96 19.25 -6.93
N LYS A 61 -14.84 20.20 -7.24
CA LYS A 61 -16.25 19.90 -7.58
C LYS A 61 -16.39 19.10 -8.88
N ALA A 62 -15.66 19.49 -9.92
CA ALA A 62 -15.64 18.79 -11.20
C ALA A 62 -15.09 17.36 -11.05
N LEU A 63 -14.07 17.16 -10.21
CA LEU A 63 -13.55 15.84 -9.89
C LEU A 63 -14.58 14.98 -9.15
N ALA A 64 -15.29 15.54 -8.17
CA ALA A 64 -16.37 14.83 -7.48
C ALA A 64 -17.49 14.40 -8.44
N GLN A 65 -17.92 15.30 -9.34
CA GLN A 65 -18.90 14.97 -10.39
C GLN A 65 -18.40 13.85 -11.30
N ALA A 66 -17.12 13.88 -11.70
CA ALA A 66 -16.53 12.83 -12.52
C ALA A 66 -16.49 11.46 -11.81
N PHE A 67 -16.48 11.42 -10.48
CA PHE A 67 -16.56 10.17 -9.72
C PHE A 67 -18.00 9.69 -9.50
N GLU A 68 -18.98 10.60 -9.51
CA GLU A 68 -20.41 10.26 -9.43
C GLU A 68 -20.97 9.75 -10.77
N ASP A 69 -20.49 10.27 -11.90
CA ASP A 69 -20.89 9.82 -13.23
C ASP A 69 -20.07 8.59 -13.68
N GLU A 70 -20.76 7.51 -14.06
CA GLU A 70 -20.13 6.31 -14.63
C GLU A 70 -19.32 6.61 -15.90
N GLN A 71 -19.70 7.65 -16.65
CA GLN A 71 -19.02 8.08 -17.87
C GLN A 71 -17.91 9.09 -17.59
N ARG A 72 -17.70 9.47 -16.33
CA ARG A 72 -16.72 10.47 -15.87
C ARG A 72 -16.81 11.79 -16.63
N ARG A 73 -18.01 12.19 -17.02
CA ARG A 73 -18.23 13.50 -17.62
C ARG A 73 -18.23 14.53 -16.50
N PHE A 74 -17.62 15.67 -16.79
CA PHE A 74 -17.61 16.80 -15.89
C PHE A 74 -17.67 18.06 -16.73
N ASP A 75 -18.44 19.04 -16.27
CA ASP A 75 -18.54 20.34 -16.92
C ASP A 75 -17.47 21.27 -16.35
N SER A 76 -16.66 21.82 -17.24
CA SER A 76 -15.65 22.80 -16.88
C SER A 76 -15.48 23.81 -18.00
N ASP A 77 -15.71 25.08 -17.67
CA ASP A 77 -15.53 26.22 -18.59
C ASP A 77 -14.06 26.64 -18.73
N ASP A 78 -13.16 26.09 -17.90
CA ASP A 78 -11.74 26.44 -17.84
C ASP A 78 -10.87 25.25 -18.26
N GLU A 79 -10.08 25.44 -19.31
CA GLU A 79 -9.22 24.39 -19.87
C GLU A 79 -8.14 23.92 -18.87
N ALA A 80 -7.64 24.82 -18.01
CA ALA A 80 -6.66 24.48 -16.98
C ALA A 80 -7.27 23.56 -15.91
N VAL A 81 -8.52 23.83 -15.53
CA VAL A 81 -9.29 22.99 -14.60
C VAL A 81 -9.58 21.62 -15.23
N SER A 82 -10.01 21.60 -16.49
CA SER A 82 -10.27 20.35 -17.22
C SER A 82 -9.02 19.48 -17.37
N ALA A 83 -7.86 20.09 -17.65
CA ALA A 83 -6.59 19.39 -17.73
C ALA A 83 -6.20 18.78 -16.37
N ALA A 84 -6.28 19.54 -15.28
CA ALA A 84 -5.94 19.06 -13.94
C ALA A 84 -6.83 17.89 -13.48
N VAL A 85 -8.14 17.95 -13.77
CA VAL A 85 -9.08 16.87 -13.45
C VAL A 85 -8.77 15.60 -14.26
N ARG A 86 -8.51 15.72 -15.57
CA ARG A 86 -8.13 14.56 -16.40
C ARG A 86 -6.83 13.91 -15.94
N GLU A 87 -5.83 14.73 -15.60
CA GLU A 87 -4.56 14.24 -15.06
C GLU A 87 -4.79 13.47 -13.75
N ALA A 88 -5.57 14.03 -12.82
CA ALA A 88 -5.90 13.38 -11.56
C ALA A 88 -6.66 12.05 -11.74
N LEU A 89 -7.60 11.98 -12.69
CA LEU A 89 -8.32 10.76 -13.03
C LEU A 89 -7.38 9.69 -13.61
N SER A 90 -6.50 10.07 -14.55
CA SER A 90 -5.53 9.14 -15.12
C SER A 90 -4.59 8.57 -14.06
N ALA A 91 -4.11 9.44 -13.17
CA ALA A 91 -3.28 9.07 -12.04
C ALA A 91 -3.98 8.11 -11.07
N TYR A 92 -5.25 8.37 -10.77
CA TYR A 92 -6.06 7.49 -9.92
C TYR A 92 -6.17 6.08 -10.52
N ASP A 93 -6.47 5.99 -11.81
CA ASP A 93 -6.59 4.70 -12.50
C ASP A 93 -5.27 3.93 -12.54
N GLU A 94 -4.19 4.62 -12.87
CA GLU A 94 -2.84 4.05 -12.89
C GLU A 94 -2.47 3.53 -11.50
N GLN A 95 -2.70 4.31 -10.45
CA GLN A 95 -2.40 3.91 -9.09
C GLN A 95 -3.26 2.71 -8.65
N CYS A 96 -4.56 2.72 -8.94
CA CYS A 96 -5.45 1.59 -8.65
C CYS A 96 -5.03 0.31 -9.40
N ALA A 97 -4.60 0.43 -10.66
CA ALA A 97 -4.11 -0.70 -11.45
C ALA A 97 -2.78 -1.25 -10.87
N ARG A 98 -1.88 -0.36 -10.46
CA ARG A 98 -0.61 -0.72 -9.79
C ARG A 98 -0.85 -1.43 -8.46
N ASP A 99 -1.73 -0.90 -7.63
CA ASP A 99 -2.06 -1.48 -6.32
C ASP A 99 -2.68 -2.86 -6.49
N LYS A 100 -3.65 -3.01 -7.40
CA LYS A 100 -4.26 -4.30 -7.72
C LYS A 100 -3.23 -5.34 -8.15
N ARG A 101 -2.26 -4.94 -9.00
CA ARG A 101 -1.16 -5.83 -9.42
C ARG A 101 -0.25 -6.19 -8.24
N SER A 102 0.08 -5.21 -7.40
CA SER A 102 0.94 -5.40 -6.23
C SER A 102 0.32 -6.37 -5.23
N TYR A 103 -0.94 -6.15 -4.84
CA TYR A 103 -1.67 -7.02 -3.92
C TYR A 103 -1.85 -8.43 -4.47
N ARG A 104 -2.04 -8.61 -5.79
CA ARG A 104 -2.09 -9.93 -6.41
C ARG A 104 -0.78 -10.70 -6.20
N VAL A 105 0.36 -10.06 -6.45
CA VAL A 105 1.69 -10.69 -6.25
C VAL A 105 1.94 -10.96 -4.78
N GLN A 106 1.60 -10.00 -3.91
CA GLN A 106 1.75 -10.15 -2.46
C GLN A 106 0.92 -11.32 -1.90
N MET A 107 -0.31 -11.49 -2.38
CA MET A 107 -1.18 -12.58 -1.93
C MET A 107 -0.59 -13.96 -2.26
N VAL A 108 0.01 -14.13 -3.44
CA VAL A 108 0.71 -15.38 -3.82
C VAL A 108 1.90 -15.63 -2.90
N ARG A 109 2.75 -14.61 -2.69
CA ARG A 109 3.91 -14.71 -1.79
C ARG A 109 3.52 -15.05 -0.36
N GLU A 110 2.45 -14.46 0.15
CA GLU A 110 1.96 -14.75 1.50
C GLU A 110 1.40 -16.18 1.60
N ALA A 111 0.81 -16.72 0.54
CA ALA A 111 0.39 -18.13 0.50
C ALA A 111 1.59 -19.08 0.56
N GLU A 112 2.66 -18.82 -0.21
CA GLU A 112 3.92 -19.57 -0.15
C GLU A 112 4.57 -19.47 1.23
N ARG A 113 4.54 -18.28 1.84
CA ARG A 113 5.10 -18.04 3.18
C ARG A 113 4.41 -18.87 4.27
N ILE A 114 3.09 -19.09 4.19
CA ILE A 114 2.38 -19.99 5.12
C ILE A 114 2.96 -21.40 5.02
N TYR A 115 3.24 -21.88 3.81
CA TYR A 115 3.83 -23.20 3.59
C TYR A 115 5.25 -23.29 4.15
N HIS A 116 6.09 -22.28 3.88
CA HIS A 116 7.45 -22.23 4.45
C HIS A 116 7.44 -22.14 5.98
N HIS A 117 6.50 -21.41 6.58
CA HIS A 117 6.37 -21.33 8.03
C HIS A 117 6.05 -22.70 8.64
N TYR A 118 5.20 -23.50 7.99
CA TYR A 118 4.91 -24.85 8.43
C TYR A 118 6.15 -25.75 8.43
N ILE A 119 6.94 -25.72 7.35
CA ILE A 119 8.22 -26.46 7.28
C ILE A 119 9.18 -25.97 8.36
N ALA A 120 9.29 -24.66 8.55
CA ALA A 120 10.18 -24.08 9.56
C ALA A 120 9.85 -24.61 10.97
N VAL A 121 8.57 -24.65 11.34
CA VAL A 121 8.13 -25.19 12.65
C VAL A 121 8.46 -26.68 12.79
N LEU A 122 8.29 -27.49 11.74
CA LEU A 122 8.68 -28.91 11.78
C LEU A 122 10.21 -29.08 11.90
N SER A 123 10.96 -28.28 11.15
CA SER A 123 12.43 -28.31 11.17
C SER A 123 13.00 -27.84 12.52
N LEU A 124 12.30 -26.97 13.24
CA LEU A 124 12.69 -26.50 14.56
C LEU A 124 12.78 -27.66 15.56
N ALA A 125 11.84 -28.60 15.53
CA ALA A 125 11.88 -29.78 16.40
C ALA A 125 13.11 -30.65 16.11
N ALA A 126 13.45 -30.83 14.84
CA ALA A 126 14.66 -31.56 14.44
C ALA A 126 15.94 -30.83 14.88
N ALA A 127 15.97 -29.50 14.73
CA ALA A 127 17.08 -28.67 15.19
C ALA A 127 17.28 -28.76 16.71
N MET A 128 16.20 -28.74 17.50
CA MET A 128 16.25 -28.92 18.95
C MET A 128 16.83 -30.28 19.36
N VAL A 129 16.51 -31.36 18.63
CA VAL A 129 17.13 -32.69 18.87
C VAL A 129 18.63 -32.66 18.57
N GLY A 130 19.03 -31.95 17.50
CA GLY A 130 20.45 -31.71 17.19
C GLY A 130 21.18 -31.06 18.36
N VAL A 131 20.61 -29.97 18.89
CA VAL A 131 21.17 -29.24 20.05
C VAL A 131 21.21 -30.11 21.30
N ALA A 132 20.15 -30.85 21.61
CA ALA A 132 20.13 -31.74 22.78
C ALA A 132 21.18 -32.86 22.70
N ARG A 133 21.48 -33.36 21.48
CA ARG A 133 22.54 -34.34 21.26
C ARG A 133 23.94 -33.74 21.39
N SER A 134 24.15 -32.50 20.96
CA SER A 134 25.42 -31.80 21.17
C SER A 134 25.64 -31.45 22.65
N ASP A 135 24.62 -31.00 23.37
CA ASP A 135 24.70 -30.72 24.81
C ASP A 135 25.08 -31.97 25.61
N ARG A 136 24.51 -33.13 25.28
CA ARG A 136 24.87 -34.39 25.94
C ARG A 136 26.33 -34.80 25.72
N LYS A 137 26.97 -34.32 24.64
CA LYS A 137 28.41 -34.56 24.35
C LYS A 137 29.32 -33.58 25.10
N VAL A 138 28.84 -32.40 25.48
CA VAL A 138 29.54 -31.47 26.36
C VAL A 138 29.34 -31.92 27.81
N SER A 139 29.96 -33.05 28.15
CA SER A 139 29.95 -33.59 29.51
C SER A 139 30.70 -32.65 30.46
N ILE A 140 30.17 -32.54 31.69
CA ILE A 140 30.62 -31.75 32.85
C ILE A 140 32.14 -31.84 33.15
N ARG A 141 32.85 -32.82 32.57
CA ARG A 141 34.31 -32.98 32.70
C ARG A 141 35.13 -31.78 32.23
N ASN A 142 34.65 -30.98 31.28
CA ASN A 142 35.38 -29.79 30.81
C ASN A 142 35.29 -28.63 31.82
N PHE A 143 34.22 -28.54 32.61
CA PHE A 143 34.06 -27.52 33.65
C PHE A 143 34.85 -27.84 34.91
N LEU A 144 35.03 -29.13 35.24
CA LEU A 144 35.86 -29.58 36.37
C LEU A 144 37.37 -29.45 36.13
N LYS A 145 37.81 -29.22 34.89
CA LYS A 145 39.23 -29.07 34.54
C LYS A 145 39.73 -27.61 34.58
N ASN A 146 38.85 -26.64 34.77
CA ASN A 146 39.19 -25.21 34.69
C ASN A 146 39.15 -24.49 36.05
N THR A 147 39.18 -25.24 37.15
CA THR A 147 39.20 -24.72 38.53
C THR A 147 40.54 -25.03 39.23
N GLY A 148 41.65 -24.79 38.53
CA GLY A 148 43.01 -24.87 39.07
C GLY A 148 43.84 -23.69 38.62
#